data_AF-A0A3R6RF56-F1
#
_entry.id   AF-A0A3R6RF56-F1
#
_cell.length_a   1.000
_cell.length_b   1.000
_cell.length_c   1.000
_cell.angle_alpha   90.00
_cell.angle_beta   90.00
_cell.angle_gamma   90.00
#
_symmetry.space_group_name_H-M   'P 1'
#
loop_
_entity.id
_entity.type
_entity.pdbx_description
1 polymer ?
#
loop_
_entity_poly.entity_id
_entity_poly.type
_entity_poly.pdbx_seq_one_letter_code
_entity_poly.pdbx_strand_id
1 'polypeptide(L)'
;MKVKMNYPVHKLKYCRNCLNKTFRINMQRKSVYIYSYPMECRCCGESKNIIYKTKFPYNVILHFKLKRVWKDLFTEDELND
;
A
#
# COMPACT_ATOMS: atom_id res chain seq x y z
N MET A 1 -10.58 -9.38 20.56
CA MET A 1 -9.33 -9.71 19.84
C MET A 1 -8.99 -8.61 18.84
N LYS A 2 -7.90 -7.85 19.02
CA LYS A 2 -7.39 -6.94 17.96
C LYS A 2 -6.74 -7.80 16.87
N VAL A 3 -7.44 -8.05 15.78
CA VAL A 3 -6.84 -8.66 14.58
C VAL A 3 -5.77 -7.68 14.10
N LYS A 4 -4.48 -8.00 14.33
CA LYS A 4 -3.37 -7.26 13.74
C LYS A 4 -3.32 -7.61 12.25
N MET A 5 -4.17 -6.94 11.45
CA MET A 5 -4.07 -6.95 9.99
C MET A 5 -2.83 -6.13 9.59
N ASN A 6 -1.65 -6.70 9.82
CA ASN A 6 -0.38 -6.17 9.33
C ASN A 6 -0.19 -6.69 7.91
N TYR A 7 -0.93 -6.11 6.97
CA TYR A 7 -0.68 -6.37 5.57
C TYR A 7 0.43 -5.42 5.09
N PRO A 8 1.47 -5.91 4.40
CA PRO A 8 2.65 -5.12 4.11
C PRO A 8 2.43 -4.19 2.91
N VAL A 9 1.53 -3.20 3.07
CA VAL A 9 1.24 -2.17 2.04
C VAL A 9 2.51 -1.45 1.59
N HIS A 10 3.51 -1.33 2.47
CA HIS A 10 4.83 -0.78 2.14
C HIS A 10 5.54 -1.53 1.01
N LYS A 11 5.32 -2.85 0.84
CA LYS A 11 5.94 -3.63 -0.24
C LYS A 11 5.49 -3.15 -1.63
N LEU A 12 4.30 -2.57 -1.74
CA LEU A 12 3.82 -2.04 -3.02
C LEU A 12 4.68 -0.89 -3.53
N LYS A 13 5.37 -0.16 -2.64
CA LYS A 13 6.13 1.04 -2.98
C LYS A 13 5.30 2.05 -3.80
N TYR A 14 4.02 2.21 -3.47
CA TYR A 14 3.12 3.11 -4.17
C TYR A 14 2.92 4.42 -3.39
N CYS A 15 2.82 5.52 -4.13
CA CYS A 15 2.33 6.78 -3.59
C CYS A 15 0.81 6.71 -3.36
N ARG A 16 0.28 7.62 -2.53
CA ARG A 16 -1.16 7.66 -2.20
C ARG A 16 -2.07 7.76 -3.42
N ASN A 17 -1.72 8.59 -4.39
CA ASN A 17 -2.56 8.82 -5.57
C ASN A 17 -2.62 7.55 -6.44
N CYS A 18 -1.49 6.88 -6.64
CA CYS A 18 -1.42 5.60 -7.33
C CYS A 18 -2.23 4.53 -6.59
N LEU A 19 -2.04 4.40 -5.28
CA LEU A 19 -2.79 3.43 -4.48
C LEU A 19 -4.32 3.67 -4.58
N ASN A 20 -4.75 4.94 -4.51
CA ASN A 20 -6.15 5.32 -4.69
C ASN A 20 -6.69 4.93 -6.07
N LYS A 21 -5.94 5.21 -7.15
CA LYS A 21 -6.32 4.85 -8.51
C LYS A 21 -6.39 3.33 -8.71
N THR A 22 -5.33 2.60 -8.35
CA THR A 22 -5.23 1.15 -8.52
C THR A 22 -6.34 0.41 -7.79
N PHE A 23 -6.60 0.77 -6.53
CA PHE A 23 -7.59 0.06 -5.71
C PHE A 23 -8.98 0.69 -5.74
N ARG A 24 -9.18 1.77 -6.51
CA ARG A 24 -10.42 2.56 -6.55
C ARG A 24 -10.89 2.91 -5.13
N ILE A 25 -9.99 3.49 -4.35
CA ILE A 25 -10.26 3.97 -2.98
C ILE A 25 -9.94 5.46 -2.87
N ASN A 26 -10.49 6.12 -1.86
CA ASN A 26 -10.25 7.54 -1.61
C ASN A 26 -9.62 7.74 -0.24
N MET A 27 -8.33 7.41 -0.10
CA MET A 27 -7.59 7.67 1.13
C MET A 27 -7.23 9.14 1.29
N GLN A 28 -7.55 9.68 2.47
CA GLN A 28 -7.08 10.99 2.89
C GLN A 28 -5.65 10.92 3.44
N ARG A 29 -4.92 12.05 3.41
CA ARG A 29 -3.55 12.15 3.93
C ARG A 29 -3.44 11.73 5.40
N LYS A 30 -4.44 12.08 6.22
CA LYS A 30 -4.50 11.73 7.65
C LYS A 30 -4.61 10.23 7.94
N SER A 31 -5.02 9.45 6.93
CA SER A 31 -5.33 8.02 7.02
C SER A 31 -4.17 7.12 6.63
N VAL A 32 -3.03 7.69 6.27
CA VAL A 32 -1.83 6.95 5.86
C VAL A 32 -0.61 7.41 6.65
N TYR A 33 0.32 6.49 6.85
CA TYR A 33 1.68 6.76 7.26
C TYR A 33 2.56 6.57 6.03
N ILE A 34 3.46 7.52 5.81
CA ILE A 34 4.41 7.52 4.70
C ILE A 34 5.83 7.32 5.23
N TYR A 35 6.75 6.87 4.38
CA TYR A 35 8.16 6.92 4.70
C TYR A 35 8.62 8.38 4.89
N SER A 36 9.61 8.57 5.76
CA SER A 36 10.19 9.90 6.05
C SER A 36 10.86 10.51 4.83
N TYR A 37 11.40 9.67 3.93
CA TYR A 37 12.08 10.10 2.72
C TYR A 37 11.24 9.74 1.47
N PRO A 38 11.13 10.65 0.49
CA PRO A 38 10.55 10.33 -0.80
C PRO A 38 11.32 9.19 -1.47
N MET A 39 10.59 8.24 -2.04
CA MET A 39 11.15 7.12 -2.81
C MET A 39 10.41 7.02 -4.14
N GLU A 40 11.00 6.30 -5.10
CA GLU A 40 10.35 6.09 -6.39
C GLU A 40 9.08 5.25 -6.25
N CYS A 41 8.00 5.73 -6.86
CA CYS A 41 6.72 5.03 -6.87
C CYS A 41 6.69 3.98 -8.00
N ARG A 42 6.57 2.68 -7.67
CA ARG A 42 6.52 1.59 -8.67
C ARG A 42 5.39 1.73 -9.70
N CYS A 43 4.33 2.48 -9.38
CA CYS A 43 3.20 2.71 -10.29
C CYS A 43 3.37 3.90 -11.24
N CYS A 44 4.12 4.94 -10.87
CA CYS A 44 4.24 6.15 -11.70
C CYS A 44 5.67 6.60 -12.01
N GLY A 45 6.70 5.91 -11.48
CA GLY A 45 8.12 6.23 -11.69
C GLY A 45 8.60 7.53 -11.02
N GLU A 46 7.71 8.33 -10.44
CA GLU A 46 8.09 9.58 -9.79
C GLU A 46 8.54 9.37 -8.34
N SER A 47 9.52 10.15 -7.89
CA SER A 47 9.90 10.24 -6.48
C SER A 47 8.79 10.92 -5.66
N LYS A 48 8.17 10.15 -4.77
CA LYS A 48 6.99 10.56 -3.97
C LYS A 48 7.06 10.00 -2.57
N ASN A 49 6.19 10.53 -1.70
CA ASN A 49 5.94 9.96 -0.40
C ASN A 49 5.21 8.61 -0.55
N ILE A 50 5.96 7.53 -0.32
CA ILE A 50 5.47 6.16 -0.41
C ILE A 50 4.73 5.78 0.87
N ILE A 51 3.58 5.12 0.71
CA ILE A 51 2.78 4.66 1.84
C ILE A 51 3.50 3.50 2.54
N TYR A 52 3.80 3.69 3.81
CA TYR A 52 4.33 2.66 4.69
C TYR A 52 3.21 1.83 5.33
N LYS A 53 2.18 2.50 5.84
CA LYS A 53 1.07 1.85 6.54
C LYS A 53 -0.23 2.64 6.38
N THR A 54 -1.36 1.98 6.51
CA THR A 54 -2.68 2.63 6.48
C THR A 54 -3.40 2.48 7.81
N LYS A 55 -4.27 3.44 8.12
CA LYS A 55 -5.14 3.44 9.31
C LYS A 55 -6.49 2.82 8.99
N PHE A 56 -7.26 2.47 10.01
CA PHE A 56 -8.66 2.09 9.85
C PHE A 56 -9.47 3.23 9.21
N PRO A 57 -10.42 2.95 8.30
CA PRO A 57 -10.82 1.63 7.79
C PRO A 57 -9.98 1.10 6.61
N TYR A 58 -9.04 1.90 6.08
CA TYR A 58 -8.33 1.59 4.84
C TYR A 58 -7.38 0.40 4.93
N ASN A 59 -6.84 0.10 6.12
CA ASN A 59 -6.06 -1.12 6.31
C ASN A 59 -6.88 -2.39 6.05
N VAL A 60 -8.16 -2.40 6.46
CA VAL A 60 -9.08 -3.53 6.21
C VAL A 60 -9.45 -3.58 4.73
N ILE A 61 -9.83 -2.45 4.14
CA ILE A 61 -10.20 -2.38 2.71
C ILE A 61 -9.04 -2.84 1.83
N LEU A 62 -7.82 -2.35 2.09
CA LEU A 62 -6.64 -2.73 1.35
C LEU A 62 -6.29 -4.19 1.56
N HIS A 63 -6.42 -4.73 2.78
CA HIS A 63 -6.22 -6.15 3.01
C HIS A 63 -7.10 -7.02 2.11
N PHE A 64 -8.41 -6.73 2.03
CA PHE A 64 -9.32 -7.49 1.16
C PHE A 64 -9.02 -7.34 -0.33
N LYS A 65 -8.71 -6.11 -0.77
CA LYS A 65 -8.40 -5.85 -2.18
C LYS A 65 -7.07 -6.49 -2.59
N LEU A 66 -6.03 -6.29 -1.79
CA LEU A 66 -4.71 -6.83 -2.07
C LEU A 66 -4.69 -8.35 -2.00
N LYS A 67 -5.38 -8.99 -1.04
CA LYS A 67 -5.47 -10.45 -0.98
C LYS A 67 -5.90 -11.09 -2.31
N ARG A 68 -6.70 -10.40 -3.12
CA ARG A 68 -7.14 -10.87 -4.44
C ARG A 68 -6.09 -10.71 -5.54
N VAL A 69 -5.24 -9.70 -5.45
CA VAL A 69 -4.30 -9.32 -6.53
C VAL A 69 -2.83 -9.44 -6.11
N TRP A 70 -2.55 -9.91 -4.91
CA TRP A 70 -1.20 -9.94 -4.33
C TRP A 70 -0.25 -10.78 -5.16
N LYS A 71 -0.72 -11.95 -5.62
CA LYS A 71 0.06 -12.85 -6.47
C LYS A 71 0.34 -12.25 -7.86
N ASP A 72 -0.50 -11.31 -8.31
CA ASP A 72 -0.35 -10.67 -9.63
C ASP A 72 0.56 -9.44 -9.57
N LEU A 73 0.71 -8.83 -8.39
CA LEU A 73 1.49 -7.60 -8.18
C LEU A 73 2.95 -7.85 -7.76
N PHE A 74 3.25 -9.07 -7.31
CA PHE A 74 4.55 -9.47 -6.78
C PHE A 74 4.99 -10.76 -7.45
N THR A 75 6.24 -10.80 -7.91
CA THR A 75 6.89 -12.04 -8.34
C THR A 75 7.19 -12.91 -7.12
N GLU A 76 7.39 -14.23 -7.33
CA GLU A 76 7.65 -15.19 -6.24
C GLU A 76 8.82 -14.77 -5.33
N ASP A 77 9.82 -14.07 -5.89
CA ASP A 77 10.97 -13.54 -5.16
C ASP A 77 10.62 -12.42 -4.15
N GLU A 78 9.59 -11.60 -4.41
CA GLU A 78 9.21 -10.48 -3.51
C GLU A 78 8.32 -10.93 -2.32
N LEU A 79 7.88 -12.20 -2.33
CA LEU A 79 6.97 -12.78 -1.33
C LEU A 79 7.68 -13.38 -0.12
N ASN A 80 8.98 -13.70 -0.24
CA ASN A 80 9.74 -14.47 0.77
C ASN A 80 10.61 -13.62 1.72
N ASP A 81 10.66 -12.29 1.54
CA ASP A 81 11.27 -11.32 2.48
C ASP A 81 10.28 -10.82 3.56
#